data_AF-N8ZTX2-F1
#
_entry.id   AF-N8ZTX2-F1
#
_cell.length_a   1.000
_cell.length_b   1.000
_cell.length_c   1.000
_cell.angle_alpha   90.00
_cell.angle_beta   90.00
_cell.angle_gamma   90.00
#
_symmetry.space_group_name_H-M   'P 1'
#
loop_
_entity.id
_entity.type
_entity.pdbx_description
1 polymer ?
#
loop_
_entity_poly.entity_id
_entity_poly.type
_entity_poly.pdbx_seq_one_letter_code
_entity_poly.pdbx_strand_id
1 'polypeptide(L)'
;MLVYSHSKNAFNDETTMKKLTKIILPLTFLLGTSFAHADQAEINRAKSLASYMILALSPKQNESKDNIIKFTAAIANISNAEAAKRLQESPSIPTPAEQLKASVFEEITDPKDQKLVGSAIDNFINAQSDIMRSCQVQPKVTQPDANSYNIPLKCKIPNINWDSVKKPEVNEKESKAVTFAKLMNWTATLLKTSPSQAFDTAILLHKEDEQLVPEMDDRRYFPGSLAKMMGAEDDSEEPSMDDQGEDAAD
;
A
#
# COMPACT_ATOMS: atom_id res chain seq x y z
N MET A 1 2.13 21.11 -15.89
CA MET A 1 1.36 19.85 -15.99
C MET A 1 2.28 18.67 -16.36
N LEU A 2 3.44 18.51 -15.69
CA LEU A 2 4.47 17.52 -16.08
C LEU A 2 5.04 16.71 -14.90
N VAL A 3 4.99 17.25 -13.68
CA VAL A 3 5.49 16.59 -12.45
C VAL A 3 4.52 15.52 -11.93
N TYR A 4 3.24 15.59 -12.31
CA TYR A 4 2.23 14.57 -11.99
C TYR A 4 2.30 13.35 -12.91
N SER A 5 2.92 13.44 -14.09
CA SER A 5 2.93 12.31 -15.04
C SER A 5 4.03 11.29 -14.78
N HIS A 6 5.14 11.68 -14.14
CA HIS A 6 6.26 10.76 -13.84
C HIS A 6 6.25 10.24 -12.40
N SER A 7 5.54 10.89 -11.47
CA SER A 7 5.25 10.32 -10.15
C SER A 7 4.02 9.40 -10.15
N LYS A 8 3.19 9.42 -11.21
CA LYS A 8 2.04 8.52 -11.39
C LYS A 8 2.47 7.04 -11.40
N ASN A 9 3.61 6.72 -12.00
CA ASN A 9 4.00 5.31 -12.22
C ASN A 9 4.62 4.58 -11.03
N ALA A 10 5.02 5.28 -9.96
CA ALA A 10 5.72 4.63 -8.86
C ALA A 10 4.77 4.04 -7.79
N PHE A 11 3.50 4.46 -7.79
CA PHE A 11 2.46 3.97 -6.88
C PHE A 11 1.17 3.52 -7.58
N ASN A 12 0.91 3.91 -8.85
CA ASN A 12 -0.17 3.32 -9.67
C ASN A 12 0.28 2.08 -10.44
N ASP A 13 1.41 1.48 -10.08
CA ASP A 13 1.67 0.14 -10.56
C ASP A 13 0.69 -0.79 -9.82
N GLU A 14 -0.50 -0.91 -10.39
CA GLU A 14 -1.42 -2.02 -10.22
C GLU A 14 -0.61 -3.32 -10.25
N THR A 15 0.49 -3.36 -11.02
CA THR A 15 1.51 -4.41 -11.06
C THR A 15 2.39 -4.53 -9.81
N THR A 16 2.63 -3.52 -8.98
CA THR A 16 3.43 -3.60 -7.73
C THR A 16 2.61 -4.12 -6.56
N MET A 17 1.34 -3.68 -6.43
CA MET A 17 0.38 -4.31 -5.52
C MET A 17 0.03 -5.72 -6.01
N LYS A 18 -0.26 -5.93 -7.30
CA LYS A 18 -0.39 -7.28 -7.90
C LYS A 18 0.91 -8.08 -7.82
N LYS A 19 2.11 -7.50 -7.76
CA LYS A 19 3.37 -8.23 -7.51
C LYS A 19 3.49 -8.59 -6.05
N LEU A 20 3.11 -7.74 -5.10
CA LEU A 20 3.01 -8.12 -3.69
C LEU A 20 1.98 -9.23 -3.51
N THR A 21 0.81 -9.14 -4.15
CA THR A 21 -0.21 -10.20 -4.19
C THR A 21 0.31 -11.44 -4.90
N LYS A 22 1.03 -11.36 -6.04
CA LYS A 22 1.61 -12.53 -6.75
C LYS A 22 2.84 -13.14 -6.04
N ILE A 23 3.56 -12.36 -5.25
CA ILE A 23 4.71 -12.80 -4.44
C ILE A 23 4.22 -13.42 -3.13
N ILE A 24 3.11 -12.94 -2.58
CA ILE A 24 2.44 -13.50 -1.39
C ILE A 24 1.52 -14.68 -1.77
N LEU A 25 1.02 -14.72 -3.01
CA LEU A 25 0.03 -15.69 -3.49
C LEU A 25 0.54 -16.50 -4.70
N PRO A 26 1.37 -17.52 -4.45
CA PRO A 26 1.26 -18.75 -5.19
C PRO A 26 0.98 -19.88 -4.18
N LEU A 27 -0.26 -19.94 -3.68
CA LEU A 27 -0.75 -21.06 -2.89
C LEU A 27 -2.04 -21.58 -3.51
N THR A 28 -1.93 -22.08 -4.74
CA THR A 28 -2.97 -22.90 -5.34
C THR A 28 -2.97 -24.31 -4.73
N PHE A 29 -4.19 -24.70 -4.33
CA PHE A 29 -4.71 -26.04 -4.02
C PHE A 29 -4.19 -26.77 -2.79
N LEU A 30 -5.10 -26.97 -1.81
CA LEU A 30 -5.67 -28.30 -1.53
C LEU A 30 -6.81 -28.22 -0.49
N LEU A 31 -8.00 -28.60 -0.96
CA LEU A 31 -9.14 -29.26 -0.30
C LEU A 31 -9.70 -28.63 0.99
N GLY A 32 -10.91 -28.09 0.85
CA GLY A 32 -11.64 -27.45 1.94
C GLY A 32 -12.44 -28.37 2.84
N THR A 33 -13.11 -27.73 3.80
CA THR A 33 -14.35 -28.20 4.42
C THR A 33 -15.18 -26.99 4.84
N SER A 34 -16.48 -27.08 4.64
CA SER A 34 -17.46 -26.06 5.00
C SER A 34 -17.53 -25.84 6.51
N PHE A 35 -17.52 -24.58 6.97
CA PHE A 35 -17.97 -24.26 8.33
C PHE A 35 -18.83 -22.99 8.37
N ALA A 36 -20.07 -23.21 8.82
CA ALA A 36 -21.04 -22.19 9.21
C ALA A 36 -20.65 -21.60 10.58
N HIS A 37 -20.81 -20.28 10.70
CA HIS A 37 -20.46 -19.44 11.85
C HIS A 37 -18.97 -19.42 12.21
N ALA A 38 -18.37 -18.24 12.10
CA ALA A 38 -17.01 -18.01 12.57
C ALA A 38 -16.92 -18.29 14.06
N ASP A 39 -16.05 -19.23 14.44
CA ASP A 39 -15.71 -19.39 15.84
C ASP A 39 -14.96 -18.13 16.34
N GLN A 40 -14.94 -17.94 17.67
CA GLN A 40 -14.25 -16.81 18.28
C GLN A 40 -12.75 -16.80 17.95
N ALA A 41 -12.15 -17.95 17.63
CA ALA A 41 -10.74 -18.07 17.27
C ALA A 41 -10.47 -17.49 15.87
N GLU A 42 -11.35 -17.69 14.90
CA GLU A 42 -11.27 -17.15 13.55
C GLU A 42 -11.45 -15.62 13.57
N ILE A 43 -12.36 -15.09 14.40
CA ILE A 43 -12.48 -13.64 14.62
C ILE A 43 -11.19 -13.06 15.24
N ASN A 44 -10.56 -13.77 16.19
CA ASN A 44 -9.30 -13.34 16.78
C ASN A 44 -8.14 -13.42 15.78
N ARG A 45 -8.13 -14.42 14.91
CA ARG A 45 -7.19 -14.56 13.79
C ARG A 45 -7.34 -13.39 12.83
N ALA A 46 -8.58 -13.06 12.42
CA ALA A 46 -8.90 -11.95 11.54
C ALA A 46 -8.38 -10.61 12.11
N LYS A 47 -8.63 -10.32 13.40
CA LYS A 47 -8.11 -9.12 14.07
C LYS A 47 -6.58 -9.06 14.11
N SER A 48 -5.94 -10.20 14.39
CA SER A 48 -4.47 -10.30 14.42
C SER A 48 -3.88 -10.06 13.03
N LEU A 49 -4.47 -10.68 12.00
CA LEU A 49 -4.11 -10.50 10.61
C LEU A 49 -4.20 -9.03 10.19
N ALA A 50 -5.30 -8.34 10.51
CA ALA A 50 -5.43 -6.91 10.24
C ALA A 50 -4.32 -6.06 10.90
N SER A 51 -3.94 -6.39 12.13
CA SER A 51 -2.84 -5.71 12.83
C SER A 51 -1.49 -5.98 12.15
N TYR A 52 -1.23 -7.23 11.75
CA TYR A 52 0.00 -7.59 11.04
C TYR A 52 0.06 -7.00 9.64
N MET A 53 -1.07 -6.91 8.94
CA MET A 53 -1.19 -6.27 7.63
C MET A 53 -0.78 -4.80 7.70
N ILE A 54 -1.29 -4.05 8.67
CA ILE A 54 -0.90 -2.66 8.89
C ILE A 54 0.61 -2.56 9.05
N LEU A 55 1.22 -3.38 9.91
CA LEU A 55 2.66 -3.36 10.17
C LEU A 55 3.51 -3.84 8.98
N ALA A 56 3.05 -4.85 8.25
CA ALA A 56 3.74 -5.41 7.08
C ALA A 56 3.77 -4.42 5.90
N LEU A 57 2.70 -3.65 5.72
CA LEU A 57 2.60 -2.63 4.68
C LEU A 57 3.21 -1.27 5.08
N SER A 58 3.57 -1.10 6.36
CA SER A 58 4.15 0.14 6.88
C SER A 58 5.53 -0.07 7.54
N PRO A 59 6.48 -0.78 6.89
CA PRO A 59 7.76 -1.05 7.51
C PRO A 59 8.49 0.26 7.83
N LYS A 60 9.08 0.34 9.02
CA LYS A 60 10.10 1.36 9.31
C LYS A 60 11.48 0.83 8.95
N GLN A 61 12.40 1.74 8.67
CA GLN A 61 13.79 1.35 8.44
C GLN A 61 14.32 0.50 9.61
N ASN A 62 15.00 -0.60 9.29
CA ASN A 62 15.60 -1.55 10.23
C ASN A 62 14.61 -2.40 11.05
N GLU A 63 13.32 -2.42 10.73
CA GLU A 63 12.42 -3.39 11.34
C GLU A 63 12.63 -4.79 10.79
N SER A 64 12.52 -5.79 11.67
CA SER A 64 12.67 -7.18 11.27
C SER A 64 11.50 -7.61 10.38
N LYS A 65 11.74 -8.63 9.55
CA LYS A 65 10.71 -9.28 8.72
C LYS A 65 9.66 -10.04 9.56
N ASP A 66 9.69 -9.95 10.89
CA ASP A 66 8.78 -10.66 11.81
C ASP A 66 7.30 -10.31 11.55
N ASN A 67 7.00 -9.05 11.22
CA ASN A 67 5.62 -8.66 10.89
C ASN A 67 5.14 -9.29 9.57
N ILE A 68 6.03 -9.42 8.58
CA ILE A 68 5.73 -10.13 7.32
C ILE A 68 5.52 -11.62 7.61
N ILE A 69 6.37 -12.24 8.44
CA ILE A 69 6.23 -13.64 8.85
C ILE A 69 4.88 -13.87 9.54
N LYS A 70 4.51 -13.03 10.51
CA LYS A 70 3.25 -13.14 11.24
C LYS A 70 2.04 -12.89 10.34
N PHE A 71 2.14 -11.96 9.40
CA PHE A 71 1.10 -11.69 8.41
C PHE A 71 0.90 -12.91 7.50
N THR A 72 1.98 -13.45 6.91
CA THR A 72 1.94 -14.66 6.07
C THR A 72 1.40 -15.87 6.84
N ALA A 73 1.83 -16.06 8.09
CA ALA A 73 1.35 -17.14 8.95
C ALA A 73 -0.16 -17.03 9.21
N ALA A 74 -0.65 -15.81 9.47
CA ALA A 74 -2.06 -15.56 9.75
C ALA A 74 -2.96 -15.72 8.51
N ILE A 75 -2.50 -15.32 7.32
CA ILE A 75 -3.22 -15.54 6.05
C ILE A 75 -3.36 -17.04 5.79
N ALA A 76 -2.24 -17.77 5.83
CA ALA A 76 -2.17 -19.17 5.43
C ALA A 76 -2.60 -20.15 6.53
N ASN A 77 -2.96 -19.65 7.72
CA ASN A 77 -3.30 -20.45 8.90
C ASN A 77 -2.20 -21.48 9.29
N ILE A 78 -0.94 -21.05 9.26
CA ILE A 78 0.24 -21.87 9.58
C ILE A 78 1.02 -21.29 10.76
N SER A 79 2.02 -22.04 11.25
CA SER A 79 2.93 -21.53 12.28
C SER A 79 3.87 -20.45 11.75
N ASN A 80 4.33 -19.55 12.61
CA ASN A 80 5.37 -18.56 12.27
C ASN A 80 6.67 -19.23 11.80
N ALA A 81 7.02 -20.40 12.33
CA ALA A 81 8.22 -21.14 11.93
C ALA A 81 8.10 -21.66 10.48
N GLU A 82 6.93 -22.19 10.12
CA GLU A 82 6.64 -22.62 8.75
C GLU A 82 6.62 -21.43 7.78
N ALA A 83 5.99 -20.32 8.16
CA ALA A 83 6.01 -19.09 7.36
C ALA A 83 7.43 -18.54 7.17
N ALA A 84 8.26 -18.54 8.23
CA ALA A 84 9.65 -18.12 8.15
C ALA A 84 10.48 -18.99 7.20
N LYS A 85 10.28 -20.31 7.25
CA LYS A 85 10.95 -21.25 6.33
C LYS A 85 10.58 -20.95 4.88
N ARG A 86 9.30 -20.80 4.58
CA ARG A 86 8.81 -20.45 3.22
C ARG A 86 9.36 -19.12 2.72
N LEU A 87 9.49 -18.13 3.60
CA LEU A 87 10.04 -16.82 3.27
C LEU A 87 11.57 -16.83 3.08
N GLN A 88 12.30 -17.76 3.71
CA GLN A 88 13.74 -17.96 3.47
C GLN A 88 14.01 -18.65 2.12
N GLU A 89 13.11 -19.53 1.70
CA GLU A 89 13.17 -20.24 0.41
C GLU A 89 12.69 -19.36 -0.76
N SER A 90 12.03 -18.24 -0.45
CA SER A 90 11.57 -17.25 -1.44
C SER A 90 12.64 -16.17 -1.70
N PRO A 91 12.69 -15.56 -2.90
CA PRO A 91 13.50 -14.38 -3.11
C PRO A 91 13.13 -13.31 -2.09
N SER A 92 14.13 -12.57 -1.60
CA SER A 92 13.92 -11.47 -0.66
C SER A 92 12.82 -10.54 -1.17
N ILE A 93 11.67 -10.49 -0.51
CA ILE A 93 10.60 -9.55 -0.84
C ILE A 93 11.13 -8.14 -0.55
N PRO A 94 11.34 -7.29 -1.57
CA PRO A 94 11.79 -5.93 -1.35
C PRO A 94 10.67 -5.13 -0.69
N THR A 95 11.01 -4.34 0.31
CA THR A 95 10.11 -3.39 0.95
C THR A 95 9.64 -2.34 -0.06
N PRO A 96 8.50 -1.64 0.18
CA PRO A 96 8.06 -0.55 -0.69
C PRO A 96 9.13 0.53 -0.92
N ALA A 97 9.95 0.82 0.09
CA ALA A 97 11.08 1.75 -0.05
C ALA A 97 12.16 1.20 -1.00
N GLU A 98 12.50 -0.08 -0.89
CA GLU A 98 13.48 -0.74 -1.77
C GLU A 98 12.97 -0.83 -3.20
N GLN A 99 11.69 -1.13 -3.41
CA GLN A 99 11.05 -1.14 -4.73
C GLN A 99 11.08 0.24 -5.38
N LEU A 100 10.66 1.28 -4.64
CA LEU A 100 10.67 2.66 -5.13
C LEU A 100 12.09 3.17 -5.41
N LYS A 101 13.05 2.82 -4.56
CA LYS A 101 14.47 3.15 -4.81
C LYS A 101 14.99 2.42 -6.05
N ALA A 102 14.68 1.14 -6.21
CA ALA A 102 15.11 0.38 -7.38
C ALA A 102 14.58 1.02 -8.68
N SER A 103 13.28 1.32 -8.74
CA SER A 103 12.68 1.94 -9.93
C SER A 103 13.24 3.32 -10.23
N VAL A 104 13.50 4.14 -9.22
CA VAL A 104 14.03 5.50 -9.42
C VAL A 104 15.54 5.48 -9.73
N PHE A 105 16.30 4.55 -9.15
CA PHE A 105 17.75 4.47 -9.37
C PHE A 105 18.12 3.81 -10.70
N GLU A 106 17.19 3.12 -11.38
CA GLU A 106 17.34 2.74 -12.78
C GLU A 106 17.55 3.98 -13.68
N GLU A 107 16.91 5.11 -13.35
CA GLU A 107 16.98 6.35 -14.14
C GLU A 107 18.06 7.34 -13.65
N ILE A 108 18.60 7.15 -12.45
CA ILE A 108 19.57 8.06 -11.82
C ILE A 108 20.88 7.32 -11.61
N THR A 109 21.89 7.61 -12.43
CA THR A 109 23.19 6.92 -12.41
C THR A 109 24.26 7.64 -11.60
N ASP A 110 24.11 8.94 -11.32
CA ASP A 110 25.06 9.67 -10.48
C ASP A 110 24.90 9.30 -8.98
N PRO A 111 25.95 8.81 -8.31
CA PRO A 111 25.87 8.38 -6.91
C PRO A 111 25.46 9.48 -5.91
N LYS A 112 25.77 10.74 -6.18
CA LYS A 112 25.37 11.87 -5.32
C LYS A 112 23.87 12.11 -5.43
N ASP A 113 23.33 12.04 -6.65
CA ASP A 113 21.90 12.16 -6.91
C ASP A 113 21.13 10.97 -6.35
N GLN A 114 21.66 9.74 -6.48
CA GLN A 114 21.08 8.55 -5.83
C GLN A 114 21.00 8.72 -4.31
N LYS A 115 22.06 9.22 -3.66
CA LYS A 115 22.04 9.46 -2.20
C LYS A 115 21.01 10.52 -1.81
N LEU A 116 20.93 11.62 -2.56
CA LEU A 116 19.98 12.70 -2.32
C LEU A 116 18.53 12.19 -2.45
N VAL A 117 18.24 11.51 -3.55
CA VAL A 117 16.91 10.98 -3.87
C VAL A 117 16.53 9.84 -2.92
N GLY A 118 17.46 8.94 -2.61
CA GLY A 118 17.26 7.85 -1.66
C GLY A 118 16.85 8.37 -0.28
N SER A 119 17.52 9.42 0.20
CA SER A 119 17.19 10.05 1.48
C SER A 119 15.79 10.68 1.47
N ALA A 120 15.39 11.29 0.34
CA ALA A 120 14.06 11.87 0.19
C ALA A 120 12.95 10.80 0.13
N ILE A 121 13.20 9.69 -0.58
CA ILE A 121 12.32 8.51 -0.61
C ILE A 121 12.14 7.96 0.80
N ASP A 122 13.22 7.79 1.55
CA ASP A 122 13.16 7.28 2.92
C ASP A 122 12.34 8.17 3.84
N ASN A 123 12.52 9.48 3.74
CA ASN A 123 11.75 10.44 4.52
C ASN A 123 10.25 10.36 4.22
N PHE A 124 9.91 10.22 2.94
CA PHE A 124 8.54 10.09 2.46
C PHE A 124 7.90 8.76 2.87
N ILE A 125 8.57 7.62 2.68
CA ILE A 125 8.05 6.32 3.09
C ILE A 125 7.86 6.28 4.62
N ASN A 126 8.80 6.81 5.40
CA ASN A 126 8.61 6.89 6.85
C ASN A 126 7.38 7.74 7.23
N ALA A 127 7.13 8.85 6.53
CA ALA A 127 5.93 9.66 6.74
C ALA A 127 4.64 8.86 6.48
N GLN A 128 4.59 8.12 5.37
CA GLN A 128 3.44 7.27 5.05
C GLN A 128 3.29 6.11 6.03
N SER A 129 4.38 5.45 6.40
CA SER A 129 4.37 4.37 7.40
C SER A 129 3.82 4.85 8.74
N ASP A 130 4.17 6.07 9.18
CA ASP A 130 3.61 6.65 10.41
C ASP A 130 2.08 6.85 10.33
N ILE A 131 1.57 7.27 9.17
CA ILE A 131 0.13 7.42 8.93
C ILE A 131 -0.56 6.06 8.95
N MET A 132 -0.03 5.06 8.23
CA MET A 132 -0.59 3.71 8.22
C MET A 132 -0.60 3.09 9.62
N ARG A 133 0.47 3.26 10.39
CA ARG A 133 0.58 2.78 11.78
C ARG A 133 -0.33 3.49 12.77
N SER A 134 -0.89 4.63 12.39
CA SER A 134 -1.90 5.29 13.21
C SER A 134 -3.25 4.54 13.20
N CYS A 135 -3.46 3.65 12.23
CA CYS A 135 -4.68 2.86 12.12
C CYS A 135 -4.78 1.83 13.25
N GLN A 136 -5.90 1.85 13.97
CA GLN A 136 -6.18 0.95 15.07
C GLN A 136 -7.39 0.07 14.76
N VAL A 137 -7.22 -1.24 14.92
CA VAL A 137 -8.32 -2.22 14.82
C VAL A 137 -9.37 -1.93 15.88
N GLN A 138 -10.62 -1.77 15.45
CA GLN A 138 -11.74 -1.53 16.35
C GLN A 138 -12.29 -2.86 16.92
N PRO A 139 -12.93 -2.86 18.10
CA PRO A 139 -13.37 -4.10 18.75
C PRO A 139 -14.44 -4.89 17.97
N LYS A 140 -15.31 -4.19 17.23
CA LYS A 140 -16.49 -4.75 16.57
C LYS A 140 -16.16 -5.19 15.14
N VAL A 141 -15.86 -6.47 14.96
CA VAL A 141 -15.78 -7.10 13.63
C VAL A 141 -17.20 -7.41 13.16
N THR A 142 -17.43 -7.22 11.86
CA THR A 142 -18.70 -7.54 11.19
C THR A 142 -18.45 -8.58 10.12
N GLN A 143 -19.48 -9.35 9.76
CA GLN A 143 -19.42 -10.29 8.65
C GLN A 143 -20.43 -9.82 7.59
N PRO A 144 -19.97 -9.16 6.51
CA PRO A 144 -20.85 -8.72 5.43
C PRO A 144 -21.59 -9.90 4.78
N ASP A 145 -20.91 -11.04 4.68
CA ASP A 145 -21.43 -12.30 4.19
C ASP A 145 -20.73 -13.49 4.90
N ALA A 146 -21.14 -14.71 4.57
CA ALA A 146 -20.62 -15.94 5.19
C ALA A 146 -19.12 -16.18 4.94
N ASN A 147 -18.56 -15.58 3.89
CA ASN A 147 -17.19 -15.77 3.43
C ASN A 147 -16.34 -14.52 3.63
N SER A 148 -16.79 -13.54 4.42
CA SER A 148 -16.06 -12.28 4.56
C SER A 148 -16.10 -11.73 5.98
N TYR A 149 -14.98 -11.12 6.38
CA TYR A 149 -14.87 -10.34 7.61
C TYR A 149 -14.55 -8.90 7.27
N ASN A 150 -15.34 -7.98 7.80
CA ASN A 150 -15.05 -6.56 7.75
C ASN A 150 -14.57 -6.11 9.12
N ILE A 151 -13.31 -5.67 9.16
CA ILE A 151 -12.57 -5.28 10.36
C ILE A 151 -12.43 -3.76 10.35
N PRO A 152 -13.25 -3.02 11.12
CA PRO A 152 -13.19 -1.57 11.11
C PRO A 152 -11.88 -1.08 11.70
N LEU A 153 -11.32 -0.05 11.07
CA LEU A 153 -10.12 0.66 11.48
C LEU A 153 -10.47 2.12 11.77
N LYS A 154 -9.78 2.68 12.75
CA LYS A 154 -9.75 4.12 12.98
C LYS A 154 -8.32 4.63 12.85
N CYS A 155 -8.08 5.47 11.86
CA CYS A 155 -6.77 6.03 11.54
C CYS A 155 -6.69 7.51 11.92
N LYS A 156 -5.47 8.03 12.07
CA LYS A 156 -5.17 9.46 12.15
C LYS A 156 -4.44 9.88 10.88
N ILE A 157 -5.14 10.56 10.00
CA ILE A 157 -4.60 10.99 8.70
C ILE A 157 -4.34 12.49 8.71
N PRO A 158 -3.36 13.00 7.95
CA PRO A 158 -3.16 14.43 7.83
C PRO A 158 -4.33 15.07 7.07
N ASN A 159 -4.81 16.21 7.56
CA ASN A 159 -5.81 17.05 6.89
C ASN A 159 -5.08 18.11 6.07
N ILE A 160 -4.83 17.79 4.80
CA ILE A 160 -4.10 18.65 3.86
C ILE A 160 -5.09 19.21 2.85
N ASN A 161 -5.19 20.53 2.78
CA ASN A 161 -5.86 21.19 1.67
C ASN A 161 -4.83 21.40 0.54
N TRP A 162 -4.78 20.44 -0.39
CA TRP A 162 -3.85 20.41 -1.51
C TRP A 162 -3.95 21.63 -2.44
N ASP A 163 -5.11 22.29 -2.49
CA ASP A 163 -5.32 23.51 -3.29
C ASP A 163 -4.68 24.74 -2.65
N SER A 164 -4.46 24.72 -1.33
CA SER A 164 -3.96 25.86 -0.55
C SER A 164 -2.48 25.77 -0.20
N VAL A 165 -1.86 24.59 -0.28
CA VAL A 165 -0.45 24.41 0.09
C VAL A 165 0.47 25.00 -0.98
N LYS A 166 1.40 25.87 -0.55
CA LYS A 166 2.41 26.44 -1.45
C LYS A 166 3.46 25.38 -1.77
N LYS A 167 3.47 24.93 -3.04
CA LYS A 167 4.52 24.06 -3.59
C LYS A 167 5.87 24.79 -3.60
N PRO A 168 6.98 24.07 -3.36
CA PRO A 168 8.30 24.68 -3.47
C PRO A 168 8.55 25.12 -4.92
N GLU A 169 9.21 26.26 -5.09
CA GLU A 169 9.59 26.74 -6.42
C GLU A 169 10.56 25.75 -7.07
N VAL A 170 10.29 25.40 -8.33
CA VAL A 170 11.16 24.57 -9.15
C VAL A 170 12.06 25.49 -9.96
N ASN A 171 13.36 25.32 -9.83
CA ASN A 171 14.34 26.07 -10.61
C ASN A 171 14.76 25.22 -11.81
N GLU A 172 14.56 25.73 -13.02
CA GLU A 172 14.89 25.01 -14.27
C GLU A 172 16.39 24.69 -14.42
N LYS A 173 17.25 25.33 -13.62
CA LYS A 173 18.69 25.05 -13.56
C LYS A 173 19.07 23.93 -12.57
N GLU A 174 18.14 23.51 -11.71
CA GLU A 174 18.35 22.38 -10.79
C GLU A 174 18.27 21.05 -11.57
N SER A 175 19.02 20.04 -11.13
CA SER A 175 18.90 18.70 -11.71
C SER A 175 17.51 18.12 -11.42
N LYS A 176 17.07 17.16 -12.25
CA LYS A 176 15.84 16.41 -12.01
C LYS A 176 15.84 15.73 -10.63
N ALA A 177 16.99 15.19 -10.22
CA ALA A 177 17.16 14.55 -8.91
C ALA A 177 16.99 15.54 -7.75
N VAL A 178 17.56 16.74 -7.85
CA VAL A 178 17.37 17.81 -6.85
C VAL A 178 15.91 18.22 -6.77
N THR A 179 15.26 18.43 -7.91
CA THR A 179 13.83 18.78 -7.96
C THR A 179 12.96 17.68 -7.35
N PHE A 180 13.22 16.42 -7.71
CA PHE A 180 12.50 15.26 -7.18
C PHE A 180 12.65 15.16 -5.65
N ALA A 181 13.89 15.22 -5.15
CA ALA A 181 14.17 15.13 -3.73
C ALA A 181 13.53 16.29 -2.94
N LYS A 182 13.53 17.50 -3.50
CA LYS A 182 12.88 18.68 -2.92
C LYS A 182 11.37 18.48 -2.78
N LEU A 183 10.72 18.00 -3.83
CA LEU A 183 9.27 17.73 -3.83
C LEU A 183 8.90 16.61 -2.86
N MET A 184 9.63 15.49 -2.88
CA MET A 184 9.39 14.36 -1.98
C MET A 184 9.53 14.75 -0.51
N ASN A 185 10.58 15.51 -0.16
CA ASN A 185 10.77 16.00 1.20
C ASN A 185 9.70 17.02 1.61
N TRP A 186 9.28 17.89 0.70
CA TRP A 186 8.17 18.81 0.96
C TRP A 186 6.87 18.03 1.25
N THR A 187 6.53 17.03 0.43
CA THR A 187 5.36 16.18 0.66
C THR A 187 5.48 15.43 1.99
N ALA A 188 6.62 14.82 2.28
CA ALA A 188 6.88 14.15 3.55
C ALA A 188 6.71 15.11 4.75
N THR A 189 7.14 16.35 4.60
CA THR A 189 6.98 17.39 5.62
C THR A 189 5.51 17.72 5.83
N LEU A 190 4.75 17.94 4.75
CA LEU A 190 3.31 18.20 4.83
C LEU A 190 2.57 17.05 5.53
N LEU A 191 2.87 15.80 5.16
CA LEU A 191 2.27 14.62 5.80
C LEU A 191 2.54 14.56 7.32
N LYS A 192 3.74 14.98 7.75
CA LYS A 192 4.17 14.93 9.15
C LYS A 192 3.65 16.10 9.99
N THR A 193 3.54 17.30 9.41
CA THR A 193 3.27 18.54 10.16
C THR A 193 1.83 19.01 10.06
N SER A 194 1.05 18.50 9.10
CA SER A 194 -0.34 18.90 8.95
C SER A 194 -1.20 18.41 10.12
N PRO A 195 -2.23 19.19 10.53
CA PRO A 195 -3.17 18.76 11.55
C PRO A 195 -3.77 17.40 11.20
N SER A 196 -3.86 16.49 12.18
CA SER A 196 -4.47 15.19 11.94
C SER A 196 -5.98 15.23 12.13
N GLN A 197 -6.70 14.43 11.34
CA GLN A 197 -8.12 14.14 11.49
C GLN A 197 -8.34 12.65 11.67
N ALA A 198 -9.44 12.29 12.33
CA ALA A 198 -9.88 10.91 12.41
C ALA A 198 -10.42 10.47 11.04
N PHE A 199 -10.06 9.26 10.63
CA PHE A 199 -10.57 8.65 9.41
C PHE A 199 -10.97 7.22 9.70
N ASP A 200 -12.22 6.91 9.43
CA ASP A 200 -12.77 5.57 9.58
C ASP A 200 -12.66 4.83 8.24
N THR A 201 -12.11 3.62 8.28
CA THR A 201 -11.99 2.70 7.15
C THR A 201 -12.15 1.27 7.65
N ALA A 202 -11.90 0.26 6.83
CA ALA A 202 -11.88 -1.13 7.25
C ALA A 202 -10.92 -1.96 6.42
N ILE A 203 -10.48 -3.08 6.97
CA ILE A 203 -9.88 -4.18 6.21
C ILE A 203 -10.98 -5.19 5.93
N LEU A 204 -11.19 -5.51 4.65
CA LEU A 204 -12.04 -6.62 4.23
C LEU A 204 -11.13 -7.86 4.06
N LEU A 205 -11.51 -8.97 4.69
CA LEU A 205 -10.87 -10.27 4.52
C LEU A 205 -11.86 -11.23 3.90
N HIS A 206 -11.47 -11.86 2.80
CA HIS A 206 -12.19 -12.96 2.17
C HIS A 206 -11.70 -14.29 2.74
N LYS A 207 -12.64 -15.17 3.04
CA LYS A 207 -12.38 -16.54 3.42
C LYS A 207 -12.33 -17.38 2.15
N GLU A 208 -11.14 -17.87 1.84
CA GLU A 208 -10.87 -18.75 0.71
C GLU A 208 -10.27 -20.05 1.27
N ASP A 209 -11.08 -21.12 1.27
CA ASP A 209 -10.79 -22.35 2.00
C ASP A 209 -10.46 -22.07 3.49
N GLU A 210 -9.25 -22.40 3.93
CA GLU A 210 -8.75 -22.17 5.29
C GLU A 210 -8.00 -20.83 5.45
N GLN A 211 -7.90 -20.04 4.37
CA GLN A 211 -7.15 -18.80 4.33
C GLN A 211 -8.04 -17.58 4.56
N LEU A 212 -7.43 -16.53 5.11
CA LEU A 212 -8.01 -15.19 5.17
C LEU A 212 -7.22 -14.27 4.25
N VAL A 213 -7.77 -13.99 3.07
CA VAL A 213 -7.14 -13.19 2.03
C VAL A 213 -7.63 -11.74 2.14
N PRO A 214 -6.76 -10.75 2.39
CA PRO A 214 -7.18 -9.36 2.43
C PRO A 214 -7.54 -8.83 1.04
N GLU A 215 -8.61 -8.06 0.96
CA GLU A 215 -8.93 -7.20 -0.18
C GLU A 215 -7.93 -6.03 -0.22
N MET A 216 -7.24 -5.89 -1.36
CA MET A 216 -6.12 -4.96 -1.54
C MET A 216 -6.35 -3.95 -2.66
N ASP A 217 -7.29 -4.25 -3.57
CA ASP A 217 -7.51 -3.54 -4.82
C ASP A 217 -8.71 -2.59 -4.71
N ASP A 218 -9.71 -2.93 -3.89
CA ASP A 218 -10.86 -2.07 -3.65
C ASP A 218 -10.50 -0.85 -2.76
N ARG A 219 -10.56 0.34 -3.37
CA ARG A 219 -10.28 1.63 -2.72
C ARG A 219 -11.27 2.02 -1.62
N ARG A 220 -12.32 1.24 -1.36
CA ARG A 220 -13.20 1.40 -0.18
C ARG A 220 -12.56 0.86 1.09
N TYR A 221 -11.61 -0.07 0.98
CA TYR A 221 -10.96 -0.73 2.10
C TYR A 221 -9.49 -0.32 2.23
N PHE A 222 -8.87 -0.58 3.36
CA PHE A 222 -7.44 -0.36 3.58
C PHE A 222 -6.63 -1.40 2.78
N PRO A 223 -5.50 -1.02 2.15
CA PRO A 223 -4.85 0.29 2.21
C PRO A 223 -5.36 1.32 1.18
N GLY A 224 -6.14 0.90 0.18
CA GLY A 224 -6.56 1.76 -0.94
C GLY A 224 -7.33 3.02 -0.51
N SER A 225 -8.24 2.90 0.46
CA SER A 225 -8.99 4.02 1.05
C SER A 225 -8.10 5.08 1.69
N LEU A 226 -7.00 4.66 2.31
CA LEU A 226 -6.02 5.56 2.90
C LEU A 226 -5.22 6.27 1.81
N ALA A 227 -4.79 5.53 0.78
CA ALA A 227 -4.10 6.12 -0.38
C ALA A 227 -4.97 7.18 -1.08
N LYS A 228 -6.25 6.87 -1.31
CA LYS A 228 -7.23 7.81 -1.88
C LYS A 228 -7.34 9.10 -1.05
N MET A 229 -7.47 8.97 0.27
CA MET A 229 -7.54 10.13 1.16
C MET A 229 -6.25 10.97 1.19
N MET A 230 -5.10 10.36 0.93
CA MET A 230 -3.81 11.06 0.82
C MET A 230 -3.59 11.71 -0.55
N GLY A 231 -4.56 11.64 -1.48
CA GLY A 231 -4.51 12.31 -2.78
C GLY A 231 -4.02 11.42 -3.94
N ALA A 232 -4.07 10.09 -3.82
CA ALA A 232 -3.91 9.20 -4.97
C ALA A 232 -5.16 9.27 -5.88
N GLU A 233 -4.99 9.74 -7.12
CA GLU A 233 -6.06 9.87 -8.12
C GLU A 233 -6.51 8.50 -8.69
N ASP A 234 -7.72 8.46 -9.28
CA ASP A 234 -8.19 7.34 -10.12
C ASP A 234 -7.43 7.34 -11.45
N ASP A 235 -6.89 6.19 -11.85
CA ASP A 235 -6.51 5.94 -13.24
C ASP A 235 -7.67 5.31 -14.04
N SER A 236 -8.88 5.23 -13.48
CA SER A 236 -10.06 4.79 -14.21
C SER A 236 -10.71 5.94 -14.99
N GLU A 237 -9.95 6.59 -15.85
CA GLU A 237 -10.49 7.15 -17.09
C GLU A 237 -9.84 6.33 -18.21
N GLU A 238 -10.40 5.15 -18.49
CA GLU A 238 -10.30 4.64 -19.86
C GLU A 238 -10.90 5.73 -20.75
N PRO A 239 -10.17 6.28 -21.72
CA PRO A 239 -10.80 7.12 -22.71
C PRO A 239 -11.83 6.26 -23.41
N SER A 240 -13.12 6.61 -23.31
CA SER A 240 -14.18 6.01 -24.09
C SER A 240 -13.77 6.10 -25.56
N MET A 241 -13.35 4.98 -26.15
CA MET A 241 -13.20 4.83 -27.59
C MET A 241 -14.61 4.77 -28.20
N ASP A 242 -15.29 5.90 -28.23
CA ASP A 242 -16.50 6.13 -29.02
C ASP A 242 -16.45 7.56 -29.57
N ASP A 243 -15.41 7.87 -30.34
CA ASP A 243 -15.51 8.89 -31.41
C ASP A 243 -14.31 8.77 -32.36
N GLN A 244 -14.33 7.75 -33.22
CA GLN A 244 -13.65 7.84 -34.52
C GLN A 244 -14.70 7.57 -35.59
N GLY A 245 -15.13 8.66 -36.23
CA GLY A 245 -15.91 8.61 -37.44
C GLY A 245 -15.10 8.06 -38.60
N GLU A 246 -15.78 7.21 -39.37
CA GLU A 246 -15.58 6.86 -40.78
C GLU A 246 -17.00 6.42 -41.19
N ASP A 247 -17.70 7.03 -42.14
CA ASP A 247 -17.25 7.38 -43.48
C ASP A 247 -18.01 8.59 -44.05
N ALA A 248 -17.25 9.48 -44.66
CA ALA A 248 -17.72 10.29 -45.78
C ALA A 248 -16.87 9.95 -47.01
N ALA A 249 -17.59 9.61 -48.10
CA ALA A 249 -17.20 9.58 -49.51
C ALA A 249 -16.45 8.35 -50.07
N ASP A 250 -17.18 7.51 -50.83
CA ASP A 250 -17.20 7.60 -52.31
C ASP A 250 -18.58 7.18 -52.86
#